data_AF-A0AAV9X0C8-F1
#
_entry.id   AF-A0AAV9X0C8-F1
#
_cell.length_a   1.000
_cell.length_b   1.000
_cell.length_c   1.000
_cell.angle_alpha   90.00
_cell.angle_beta   90.00
_cell.angle_gamma   90.00
#
_symmetry.space_group_name_H-M   'P 1'
#
loop_
_entity.id
_entity.type
_entity.pdbx_description
1 polymer ?
#
loop_
_entity_poly.entity_id
_entity_poly.type
_entity_poly.pdbx_seq_one_letter_code
_entity_poly.pdbx_strand_id
1 'polypeptide(L)'
;MQYKYFAALAALLPLALAQSPVYGQCGGIGWTGPTTCVSGSVCTYGNDYYYQCLPGTGTTLTTTKTTTKATTTTTKASTTSAPATTAGASGSVHTAPPSGAIIVRQSGTKSGEFATLGAAIASLGTSSTAAVTIFIYQGTYNERVVINYKGILTIIGYTTNSYSYTSNTVTFQNSLGADVAGSDANSATLQCSGANLQVYNLNIKNTRGSGVQAVAMSSTATKSAWYGCAFYGYQDTLYANSGYQYYANCYIEGAVDYIFGGAAAWFNKCTLRSNGGGAITANSRSVSTDPNWYVFESCSIDKSSASSIGSGSVYLGRPWKVLARVLYQRCTMSNIINAAGWTTMAAGATPLFYEYMNTGAGASTSGRKYLTSTSVSLTKAQLFANDVSWYDASYPV
;
A
#
# COMPACT_ATOMS: atom_id res chain seq x y z
N MET A 1 -14.76 -64.94 -48.12
CA MET A 1 -15.32 -63.63 -48.49
C MET A 1 -15.34 -62.72 -47.26
N GLN A 2 -14.50 -61.69 -47.31
CA GLN A 2 -14.40 -60.42 -46.57
C GLN A 2 -15.19 -60.21 -45.26
N TYR A 3 -14.44 -60.00 -44.18
CA TYR A 3 -14.83 -59.20 -43.02
C TYR A 3 -14.89 -57.71 -43.43
N LYS A 4 -16.02 -57.04 -43.20
CA LYS A 4 -16.13 -55.58 -43.33
C LYS A 4 -16.38 -54.94 -41.97
N TYR A 5 -15.37 -54.21 -41.51
CA TYR A 5 -15.44 -53.23 -40.44
C TYR A 5 -16.28 -52.02 -40.91
N PHE A 6 -17.27 -51.60 -40.12
CA PHE A 6 -17.90 -50.29 -40.24
C PHE A 6 -17.45 -49.43 -39.06
N ALA A 7 -16.56 -48.46 -39.32
CA ALA A 7 -16.22 -47.39 -38.39
C ALA A 7 -17.22 -46.24 -38.61
N ALA A 8 -17.92 -45.82 -37.55
CA ALA A 8 -18.77 -44.65 -37.55
C ALA A 8 -17.92 -43.37 -37.47
N LEU A 9 -18.06 -42.50 -38.46
CA LEU A 9 -17.46 -41.16 -38.48
C LEU A 9 -18.34 -40.22 -37.63
N ALA A 10 -17.85 -39.78 -36.47
CA ALA A 10 -18.48 -38.71 -35.69
C ALA A 10 -18.02 -37.34 -36.23
N ALA A 11 -18.96 -36.56 -36.78
CA ALA A 11 -18.70 -35.20 -37.21
C ALA A 11 -18.56 -34.27 -35.98
N LEU A 12 -17.38 -33.70 -35.79
CA LEU A 12 -17.14 -32.61 -34.83
C LEU A 12 -17.63 -31.29 -35.43
N LEU A 13 -18.80 -30.83 -34.98
CA LEU A 13 -19.25 -29.45 -35.16
C LEU A 13 -18.34 -28.51 -34.35
N PRO A 14 -17.81 -27.41 -34.92
CA PRO A 14 -17.14 -26.40 -34.12
C PRO A 14 -18.16 -25.72 -33.20
N LEU A 15 -17.94 -25.79 -31.88
CA LEU A 15 -18.64 -24.93 -30.92
C LEU A 15 -18.32 -23.48 -31.29
N ALA A 16 -19.31 -22.76 -31.83
CA ALA A 16 -19.26 -21.32 -31.85
C ALA A 16 -19.13 -20.84 -30.40
N LEU A 17 -18.05 -20.12 -30.08
CA LEU A 17 -17.90 -19.41 -28.81
C LEU A 17 -19.08 -18.45 -28.71
N ALA A 18 -20.07 -18.79 -27.88
CA ALA A 18 -21.22 -17.92 -27.66
C ALA A 18 -20.71 -16.57 -27.15
N GLN A 19 -21.09 -15.49 -27.84
CA GLN A 19 -20.78 -14.12 -27.47
C GLN A 19 -21.99 -13.51 -26.75
N SER A 20 -21.73 -12.69 -25.72
CA SER A 20 -22.78 -11.95 -25.02
C SER A 20 -23.24 -10.75 -25.86
N PRO A 21 -24.56 -10.53 -26.02
CA PRO A 21 -25.07 -9.39 -26.77
C PRO A 21 -24.70 -8.05 -26.11
N VAL A 22 -24.88 -6.94 -26.82
CA VAL A 22 -24.75 -5.60 -26.24
C VAL A 22 -25.68 -5.47 -25.04
N TYR A 23 -25.16 -4.95 -23.92
CA TYR A 23 -25.79 -4.90 -22.60
C TYR A 23 -25.98 -6.26 -21.89
N GLY A 24 -25.52 -7.37 -22.47
CA GLY A 24 -25.51 -8.69 -21.85
C GLY A 24 -24.38 -8.86 -20.83
N GLN A 25 -24.55 -9.79 -19.88
CA GLN A 25 -23.52 -10.16 -18.91
C GLN A 25 -22.39 -10.93 -19.61
N CYS A 26 -21.14 -10.57 -19.32
CA CYS A 26 -19.96 -11.16 -19.94
C CYS A 26 -18.91 -11.63 -18.91
N GLY A 27 -19.27 -11.66 -17.63
CA GLY A 27 -18.36 -12.04 -16.55
C GLY A 27 -18.95 -11.80 -15.17
N GLY A 28 -18.21 -12.25 -14.15
CA GLY A 28 -18.59 -12.17 -12.74
C GLY A 28 -18.35 -13.48 -12.01
N ILE A 29 -18.14 -13.42 -10.69
CA ILE A 29 -18.04 -14.60 -9.83
C ILE A 29 -19.31 -15.46 -9.98
N GLY A 30 -19.13 -16.73 -10.35
CA GLY A 30 -20.23 -17.68 -10.57
C GLY A 30 -20.88 -17.62 -11.96
N TRP A 31 -20.45 -16.72 -12.85
CA TRP A 31 -20.96 -16.67 -14.23
C TRP A 31 -20.43 -17.84 -15.07
N THR A 32 -21.33 -18.61 -15.68
CA THR A 32 -21.00 -19.74 -16.56
C THR A 32 -21.32 -19.49 -18.04
N GLY A 33 -21.78 -18.27 -18.38
CA GLY A 33 -22.14 -17.90 -19.74
C GLY A 33 -20.98 -17.33 -20.57
N PRO A 34 -21.29 -16.70 -21.71
CA PRO A 34 -20.30 -16.05 -22.58
C PRO A 34 -19.35 -15.12 -21.83
N THR A 35 -18.05 -15.22 -22.13
CA THR A 35 -17.00 -14.34 -21.56
C THR A 35 -16.46 -13.32 -22.56
N THR A 36 -17.03 -13.29 -23.77
CA THR A 36 -16.68 -12.34 -24.84
C THR A 36 -17.94 -11.63 -25.32
N CYS A 37 -17.82 -10.37 -25.71
CA CYS A 37 -18.93 -9.58 -26.24
C CYS A 37 -19.04 -9.70 -27.76
N VAL A 38 -20.23 -9.43 -28.30
CA VAL A 38 -20.41 -9.22 -29.74
C VAL A 38 -19.52 -8.08 -30.24
N SER A 39 -19.14 -8.16 -31.53
CA SER A 39 -18.29 -7.15 -32.18
C SER A 39 -18.80 -5.73 -31.94
N GLY A 40 -17.88 -4.80 -31.63
CA GLY A 40 -18.20 -3.41 -31.29
C GLY A 40 -18.60 -3.16 -29.83
N SER A 41 -18.56 -4.19 -28.98
CA SER A 41 -18.77 -4.06 -27.52
C SER A 41 -17.59 -4.62 -26.73
N VAL A 42 -17.36 -4.04 -25.54
CA VAL A 42 -16.29 -4.40 -24.61
C VAL A 42 -16.88 -4.87 -23.29
N CYS A 43 -16.36 -5.97 -22.75
CA CYS A 43 -16.78 -6.48 -21.45
C CYS A 43 -16.24 -5.58 -20.33
N THR A 44 -17.12 -4.76 -19.75
CA THR A 44 -16.76 -3.75 -18.75
C THR A 44 -17.16 -4.21 -17.36
N TYR A 45 -16.28 -3.98 -16.39
CA TYR A 45 -16.53 -4.30 -14.98
C TYR A 45 -17.66 -3.44 -14.40
N GLY A 46 -18.64 -4.09 -13.78
CA GLY A 46 -19.64 -3.42 -12.93
C GLY A 46 -19.35 -3.65 -11.46
N ASN A 47 -19.28 -4.92 -11.05
CA ASN A 47 -18.86 -5.37 -9.73
C ASN A 47 -18.32 -6.82 -9.81
N ASP A 48 -17.86 -7.38 -8.69
CA ASP A 48 -17.23 -8.71 -8.65
C ASP A 48 -18.13 -9.84 -9.18
N TYR A 49 -19.44 -9.69 -9.11
CA TYR A 49 -20.42 -10.68 -9.58
C TYR A 49 -20.96 -10.36 -10.98
N TYR A 50 -20.59 -9.21 -11.58
CA TYR A 50 -21.21 -8.71 -12.80
C TYR A 50 -20.31 -7.85 -13.68
N TYR A 51 -20.11 -8.30 -14.91
CA TYR A 51 -19.50 -7.56 -16.02
C TYR A 51 -20.49 -7.46 -17.16
N GLN A 52 -20.53 -6.33 -17.87
CA GLN A 52 -21.50 -6.08 -18.94
C GLN A 52 -20.83 -5.65 -20.24
N CYS A 53 -21.35 -6.15 -21.36
CA CYS A 53 -20.96 -5.67 -22.69
C CYS A 53 -21.49 -4.27 -22.93
N LEU A 54 -20.61 -3.30 -23.12
CA LEU A 54 -20.97 -1.92 -23.47
C LEU A 54 -20.40 -1.54 -24.83
N PRO A 55 -21.11 -0.74 -25.66
CA PRO A 55 -20.58 -0.25 -26.92
C PRO A 55 -19.26 0.49 -26.72
N GLY A 56 -18.23 0.12 -27.48
CA GLY A 56 -16.91 0.73 -27.40
C GLY A 56 -16.07 0.43 -28.64
N THR A 57 -15.49 1.45 -29.24
CA THR A 57 -14.61 1.30 -30.40
C THR A 57 -13.21 0.91 -29.94
N GLY A 58 -12.85 -0.37 -30.01
CA GLY A 58 -11.51 -0.84 -29.65
C GLY A 58 -11.15 -2.22 -30.23
N THR A 59 -10.01 -2.27 -30.91
CA THR A 59 -9.39 -3.40 -31.59
C THR A 59 -9.21 -4.63 -30.69
N THR A 60 -9.50 -5.81 -31.24
CA THR A 60 -9.56 -7.11 -30.57
C THR A 60 -8.19 -7.60 -30.07
N LEU A 61 -8.05 -7.84 -28.76
CA LEU A 61 -6.96 -8.64 -28.20
C LEU A 61 -7.49 -10.05 -27.89
N THR A 62 -7.10 -11.03 -28.71
CA THR A 62 -7.43 -12.45 -28.51
C THR A 62 -6.27 -13.14 -27.79
N THR A 63 -6.49 -13.64 -26.58
CA THR A 63 -5.50 -14.45 -25.84
C THR A 63 -5.77 -15.93 -26.09
N THR A 64 -4.94 -16.59 -26.90
CA THR A 64 -5.02 -18.04 -27.14
C THR A 64 -4.07 -18.78 -26.18
N LYS A 65 -4.60 -19.79 -25.51
CA LYS A 65 -3.88 -20.72 -24.62
C LYS A 65 -3.31 -21.87 -25.46
N THR A 66 -1.99 -22.01 -25.54
CA THR A 66 -1.36 -23.13 -26.26
C THR A 66 -0.57 -24.02 -25.30
N THR A 67 -0.98 -25.27 -25.21
CA THR A 67 -0.19 -26.39 -24.67
C THR A 67 0.71 -26.95 -25.77
N THR A 68 2.02 -27.10 -25.50
CA THR A 68 2.89 -27.89 -26.38
C THR A 68 3.93 -28.70 -25.61
N LYS A 69 4.06 -29.96 -26.06
CA LYS A 69 4.92 -31.04 -25.61
C LYS A 69 6.34 -30.85 -26.16
N ALA A 70 7.33 -31.32 -25.39
CA ALA A 70 8.76 -31.15 -25.62
C ALA A 70 9.28 -31.79 -26.92
N THR A 71 10.23 -31.11 -27.58
CA THR A 71 11.21 -31.70 -28.51
C THR A 71 12.53 -30.96 -28.37
N THR A 72 13.60 -31.74 -28.26
CA THR A 72 14.96 -31.36 -27.90
C THR A 72 15.71 -30.80 -29.11
N THR A 73 16.23 -29.57 -29.01
CA THR A 73 17.32 -29.11 -29.88
C THR A 73 18.26 -28.18 -29.10
N THR A 74 19.54 -28.56 -29.10
CA THR A 74 20.67 -27.89 -28.47
C THR A 74 21.02 -26.57 -29.16
N THR A 75 20.99 -25.47 -28.42
CA THR A 75 21.78 -24.25 -28.72
C THR A 75 22.27 -23.59 -27.43
N LYS A 76 23.55 -23.22 -27.47
CA LYS A 76 24.42 -22.77 -26.38
C LYS A 76 24.02 -21.39 -25.86
N ALA A 77 24.19 -21.22 -24.55
CA ALA A 77 23.72 -20.12 -23.71
C ALA A 77 24.19 -18.71 -24.10
N SER A 78 23.28 -17.75 -23.96
CA SER A 78 23.57 -16.36 -23.60
C SER A 78 22.59 -16.00 -22.48
N THR A 79 23.10 -15.84 -21.26
CA THR A 79 22.32 -15.54 -20.06
C THR A 79 22.07 -14.04 -19.97
N THR A 80 20.93 -13.59 -20.47
CA THR A 80 20.27 -12.37 -19.99
C THR A 80 19.21 -12.78 -18.98
N SER A 81 19.51 -12.56 -17.71
CA SER A 81 18.59 -12.76 -16.58
C SER A 81 17.37 -11.85 -16.74
N ALA A 82 16.19 -12.46 -16.85
CA ALA A 82 14.91 -11.78 -16.68
C ALA A 82 14.80 -11.19 -15.25
N PRO A 83 14.08 -10.07 -15.05
CA PRO A 83 13.87 -9.51 -13.72
C PRO A 83 13.07 -10.51 -12.86
N ALA A 84 13.55 -10.75 -11.65
CA ALA A 84 12.86 -11.57 -10.67
C ALA A 84 11.49 -10.99 -10.37
N THR A 85 10.43 -11.73 -10.70
CA THR A 85 9.13 -11.58 -10.06
C THR A 85 9.32 -11.74 -8.56
N THR A 86 8.89 -10.75 -7.79
CA THR A 86 8.78 -10.78 -6.33
C THR A 86 8.13 -12.09 -5.91
N ALA A 87 8.91 -13.01 -5.32
CA ALA A 87 8.36 -14.11 -4.54
C ALA A 87 7.68 -13.47 -3.34
N GLY A 88 6.41 -13.12 -3.53
CA GLY A 88 5.61 -12.40 -2.56
C GLY A 88 5.54 -13.19 -1.26
N ALA A 89 5.31 -12.46 -0.18
CA ALA A 89 4.86 -12.98 1.09
C ALA A 89 3.41 -13.52 0.90
N SER A 90 3.29 -14.54 0.02
CA SER A 90 2.04 -15.10 -0.46
C SER A 90 1.61 -16.18 0.51
N GLY A 91 0.66 -15.82 1.35
CA GLY A 91 0.09 -16.70 2.35
C GLY A 91 -0.65 -15.87 3.38
N SER A 92 -1.71 -16.41 3.95
CA SER A 92 -2.48 -15.74 5.01
C SER A 92 -1.74 -15.68 6.35
N VAL A 93 -0.54 -16.26 6.45
CA VAL A 93 0.26 -16.38 7.69
C VAL A 93 1.75 -16.24 7.40
N HIS A 94 2.50 -15.67 8.34
CA HIS A 94 3.96 -15.56 8.31
C HIS A 94 4.54 -16.10 9.61
N THR A 95 4.49 -17.42 9.80
CA THR A 95 4.93 -18.07 11.06
C THR A 95 6.28 -18.79 10.96
N ALA A 96 6.88 -18.80 9.76
CA ALA A 96 8.20 -19.35 9.51
C ALA A 96 8.93 -18.53 8.43
N PRO A 97 10.27 -18.47 8.45
CA PRO A 97 11.04 -17.75 7.45
C PRO A 97 10.90 -18.40 6.07
N PRO A 98 10.67 -17.61 5.00
CA PRO A 98 10.81 -18.10 3.63
C PRO A 98 12.21 -18.66 3.37
N SER A 99 12.32 -19.55 2.38
CA SER A 99 13.62 -20.11 1.97
C SER A 99 14.60 -19.00 1.58
N GLY A 100 15.80 -19.04 2.16
CA GLY A 100 16.86 -18.05 1.89
C GLY A 100 16.69 -16.71 2.60
N ALA A 101 15.67 -16.55 3.45
CA ALA A 101 15.53 -15.34 4.26
C ALA A 101 16.64 -15.25 5.32
N ILE A 102 17.15 -14.03 5.51
CA ILE A 102 17.95 -13.70 6.69
C ILE A 102 17.02 -13.65 7.90
N ILE A 103 17.42 -14.27 9.00
CA ILE A 103 16.57 -14.41 10.17
C ILE A 103 17.02 -13.43 11.25
N VAL A 104 16.06 -12.67 11.77
CA VAL A 104 16.21 -11.82 12.96
C VAL A 104 15.38 -12.39 14.10
N ARG A 105 16.01 -12.63 15.24
CA ARG A 105 15.36 -13.14 16.46
C ARG A 105 16.05 -12.55 17.69
N GLN A 106 15.33 -11.73 18.44
CA GLN A 106 15.89 -11.06 19.63
C GLN A 106 16.23 -12.04 20.75
N SER A 107 15.28 -12.92 21.12
CA SER A 107 15.46 -13.88 22.21
C SER A 107 15.77 -15.26 21.66
N GLY A 108 16.80 -15.91 22.19
CA GLY A 108 17.23 -17.24 21.75
C GLY A 108 17.81 -17.25 20.33
N THR A 109 18.52 -16.18 19.93
CA THR A 109 19.22 -16.08 18.64
C THR A 109 20.08 -17.33 18.41
N LYS A 110 19.95 -17.95 17.24
CA LYS A 110 20.72 -19.14 16.87
C LYS A 110 21.96 -18.77 16.06
N SER A 111 22.90 -19.71 15.95
CA SER A 111 24.05 -19.56 15.04
C SER A 111 23.56 -19.29 13.62
N GLY A 112 24.10 -18.23 12.99
CA GLY A 112 23.70 -17.78 11.66
C GLY A 112 22.47 -16.86 11.61
N GLU A 113 21.81 -16.58 12.75
CA GLU A 113 20.74 -15.58 12.86
C GLU A 113 21.29 -14.26 13.45
N PHE A 114 20.54 -13.16 13.29
CA PHE A 114 20.85 -11.86 13.90
C PHE A 114 19.94 -11.58 15.10
N ALA A 115 20.49 -10.96 16.14
CA ALA A 115 19.70 -10.52 17.30
C ALA A 115 18.86 -9.26 17.00
N THR A 116 19.30 -8.43 16.04
CA THR A 116 18.66 -7.14 15.71
C THR A 116 18.52 -6.95 14.21
N LEU A 117 17.55 -6.11 13.81
CA LEU A 117 17.38 -5.76 12.39
C LEU A 117 18.52 -4.87 11.93
N GLY A 118 19.02 -3.95 12.77
CA GLY A 118 20.17 -3.12 12.42
C GLY A 118 21.41 -3.94 12.04
N ALA A 119 21.70 -5.02 12.77
CA ALA A 119 22.82 -5.92 12.45
C ALA A 119 22.59 -6.68 11.14
N ALA A 120 21.36 -7.18 10.91
CA ALA A 120 21.01 -7.85 9.66
C ALA A 120 21.17 -6.91 8.44
N ILE A 121 20.69 -5.67 8.54
CA ILE A 121 20.85 -4.65 7.48
C ILE A 121 22.33 -4.33 7.25
N ALA A 122 23.11 -4.13 8.31
CA ALA A 122 24.55 -3.86 8.19
C ALA A 122 25.30 -4.99 7.47
N SER A 123 24.88 -6.24 7.66
CA SER A 123 25.50 -7.41 7.01
C SER A 123 25.32 -7.45 5.49
N LEU A 124 24.33 -6.73 4.93
CA LEU A 124 24.07 -6.68 3.49
C LEU A 124 25.10 -5.83 2.73
N GLY A 125 25.82 -4.97 3.45
CA GLY A 125 26.66 -3.93 2.87
C GLY A 125 25.85 -2.86 2.13
N THR A 126 26.57 -1.88 1.56
CA THR A 126 25.96 -0.67 0.95
C THR A 126 26.05 -0.63 -0.58
N SER A 127 26.72 -1.62 -1.19
CA SER A 127 26.95 -1.71 -2.64
C SER A 127 26.05 -2.73 -3.34
N SER A 128 25.52 -3.71 -2.61
CA SER A 128 24.71 -4.79 -3.18
C SER A 128 23.33 -4.29 -3.64
N THR A 129 22.87 -4.85 -4.76
CA THR A 129 21.55 -4.58 -5.38
C THR A 129 20.70 -5.85 -5.49
N ALA A 130 21.16 -6.96 -4.91
CA ALA A 130 20.43 -8.23 -4.92
C ALA A 130 19.07 -8.11 -4.22
N ALA A 131 18.14 -9.01 -4.56
CA ALA A 131 16.91 -9.14 -3.80
C ALA A 131 17.20 -9.85 -2.47
N VAL A 132 16.78 -9.26 -1.35
CA VAL A 132 16.99 -9.80 -0.02
C VAL A 132 15.66 -9.85 0.72
N THR A 133 15.42 -10.97 1.42
CA THR A 133 14.31 -11.11 2.37
C THR A 133 14.86 -11.22 3.78
N ILE A 134 14.30 -10.44 4.70
CA ILE A 134 14.55 -10.55 6.14
C ILE A 134 13.25 -10.99 6.81
N PHE A 135 13.30 -12.09 7.55
CA PHE A 135 12.20 -12.55 8.39
C PHE A 135 12.51 -12.27 9.86
N ILE A 136 11.55 -11.71 10.58
CA ILE A 136 11.71 -11.27 11.96
C ILE A 136 10.74 -12.04 12.84
N TYR A 137 11.27 -12.80 13.80
CA TYR A 137 10.46 -13.49 14.80
C TYR A 137 9.81 -12.51 15.79
N GLN A 138 8.73 -12.96 16.43
CA GLN A 138 8.03 -12.23 17.48
C GLN A 138 8.98 -11.63 18.54
N GLY A 139 8.69 -10.43 18.99
CA GLY A 139 9.52 -9.73 19.99
C GLY A 139 9.35 -8.22 19.98
N THR A 140 9.91 -7.58 21.00
CA THR A 140 9.97 -6.12 21.12
C THR A 140 11.42 -5.67 21.01
N TYR A 141 11.76 -5.16 19.85
CA TYR A 141 13.06 -4.68 19.44
C TYR A 141 13.21 -3.20 19.84
N ASN A 142 13.94 -2.96 20.95
CA ASN A 142 14.26 -1.61 21.43
C ASN A 142 15.47 -1.06 20.66
N GLU A 143 15.26 -0.70 19.39
CA GLU A 143 16.30 -0.15 18.54
C GLU A 143 15.76 0.92 17.59
N ARG A 144 16.67 1.84 17.22
CA ARG A 144 16.50 2.71 16.07
C ARG A 144 17.23 2.07 14.89
N VAL A 145 16.55 1.89 13.77
CA VAL A 145 17.13 1.25 12.58
C VAL A 145 17.16 2.21 11.41
N VAL A 146 18.31 2.28 10.75
CA VAL A 146 18.47 2.95 9.46
C VAL A 146 18.55 1.89 8.37
N ILE A 147 17.62 1.94 7.43
CA ILE A 147 17.57 1.08 6.24
C ILE A 147 18.01 1.93 5.05
N ASN A 148 19.14 1.57 4.43
CA ASN A 148 19.72 2.28 3.29
C ASN A 148 20.19 1.33 2.18
N TYR A 149 19.60 0.13 2.13
CA TYR A 149 19.91 -0.88 1.15
C TYR A 149 19.45 -0.45 -0.26
N LYS A 150 20.30 -0.67 -1.27
CA LYS A 150 20.06 -0.22 -2.65
C LYS A 150 19.26 -1.20 -3.48
N GLY A 151 19.30 -2.49 -3.14
CA GLY A 151 18.55 -3.55 -3.80
C GLY A 151 17.11 -3.64 -3.33
N ILE A 152 16.38 -4.64 -3.84
CA ILE A 152 15.02 -4.94 -3.40
C ILE A 152 15.09 -5.57 -2.01
N LEU A 153 14.48 -4.94 -1.02
CA LEU A 153 14.45 -5.44 0.35
C LEU A 153 13.02 -5.75 0.77
N THR A 154 12.77 -7.00 1.15
CA THR A 154 11.51 -7.44 1.74
C THR A 154 11.73 -7.75 3.21
N ILE A 155 10.96 -7.12 4.10
CA ILE A 155 11.00 -7.36 5.54
C ILE A 155 9.65 -7.93 5.98
N ILE A 156 9.66 -9.08 6.63
CA ILE A 156 8.46 -9.82 7.04
C ILE A 156 8.49 -10.02 8.55
N GLY A 157 7.51 -9.46 9.25
CA GLY A 157 7.27 -9.75 10.66
C GLY A 157 6.48 -11.03 10.86
N TYR A 158 6.80 -11.76 11.93
CA TYR A 158 6.01 -12.90 12.37
C TYR A 158 4.56 -12.49 12.66
N THR A 159 3.62 -13.19 12.05
CA THR A 159 2.19 -13.03 12.31
C THR A 159 1.41 -14.29 11.96
N THR A 160 0.32 -14.53 12.68
CA THR A 160 -0.68 -15.56 12.37
C THR A 160 -1.77 -15.09 11.41
N ASN A 161 -1.76 -13.81 11.02
CA ASN A 161 -2.60 -13.25 9.96
C ASN A 161 -1.82 -12.16 9.22
N SER A 162 -1.33 -12.49 8.03
CA SER A 162 -0.54 -11.56 7.20
C SER A 162 -1.36 -10.41 6.62
N TYR A 163 -2.68 -10.53 6.57
CA TYR A 163 -3.59 -9.54 5.99
C TYR A 163 -4.11 -8.51 7.01
N SER A 164 -3.74 -8.65 8.28
CA SER A 164 -4.20 -7.76 9.35
C SER A 164 -3.04 -7.29 10.23
N TYR A 165 -3.04 -6.01 10.55
CA TYR A 165 -2.12 -5.42 11.54
C TYR A 165 -2.40 -5.90 12.98
N THR A 166 -3.61 -6.39 13.27
CA THR A 166 -4.00 -6.77 14.64
C THR A 166 -3.29 -8.00 15.17
N SER A 167 -2.72 -8.83 14.29
CA SER A 167 -1.98 -10.05 14.64
C SER A 167 -0.47 -9.86 14.65
N ASN A 168 0.01 -8.62 14.45
CA ASN A 168 1.43 -8.32 14.46
C ASN A 168 2.04 -8.57 15.85
N THR A 169 3.12 -9.35 15.89
CA THR A 169 3.84 -9.69 17.13
C THR A 169 5.28 -9.16 17.16
N VAL A 170 5.70 -8.48 16.09
CA VAL A 170 7.02 -7.86 15.98
C VAL A 170 6.86 -6.36 16.19
N THR A 171 7.48 -5.83 17.24
CA THR A 171 7.43 -4.41 17.57
C THR A 171 8.83 -3.80 17.57
N PHE A 172 9.03 -2.75 16.79
CA PHE A 172 10.18 -1.85 16.90
C PHE A 172 9.76 -0.62 17.70
N GLN A 173 10.57 -0.24 18.70
CA GLN A 173 10.28 0.94 19.49
C GLN A 173 11.53 1.71 19.95
N ASN A 174 11.40 3.03 20.01
CA ASN A 174 12.26 3.92 20.79
C ASN A 174 11.45 5.12 21.28
N SER A 175 12.10 6.09 21.93
CA SER A 175 11.47 7.31 22.45
C SER A 175 12.26 8.59 22.09
N LEU A 176 12.91 8.61 20.92
CA LEU A 176 13.77 9.71 20.52
C LEU A 176 12.92 10.84 19.90
N GLY A 177 13.01 12.04 20.46
CA GLY A 177 12.38 13.25 19.91
C GLY A 177 13.31 14.01 18.95
N ALA A 178 12.74 14.82 18.06
CA ALA A 178 13.50 15.63 17.10
C ALA A 178 14.35 16.72 17.77
N ASP A 179 13.95 17.19 18.96
CA ASP A 179 14.72 18.09 19.83
C ASP A 179 16.10 17.52 20.19
N VAL A 180 16.17 16.21 20.41
CA VAL A 180 17.42 15.49 20.71
C VAL A 180 18.10 15.00 19.45
N ALA A 181 17.33 14.52 18.46
CA ALA A 181 17.86 13.94 17.23
C ALA A 181 18.38 14.98 16.21
N GLY A 182 18.02 16.26 16.39
CA GLY A 182 18.33 17.37 15.50
C GLY A 182 17.48 17.44 14.22
N SER A 183 16.63 16.44 13.95
CA SER A 183 15.65 16.48 12.86
C SER A 183 14.56 15.40 13.05
N ASP A 184 13.42 15.58 12.38
CA ASP A 184 12.33 14.59 12.37
C ASP A 184 12.81 13.24 11.84
N ALA A 185 13.54 13.23 10.72
CA ALA A 185 14.03 12.00 10.11
C ALA A 185 15.01 11.25 11.04
N ASN A 186 15.85 11.97 11.78
CA ASN A 186 16.75 11.35 12.74
C ASN A 186 16.02 10.82 13.98
N SER A 187 14.87 11.39 14.34
CA SER A 187 14.01 10.89 15.43
C SER A 187 13.30 9.57 15.10
N ALA A 188 13.24 9.20 13.81
CA ALA A 188 12.52 8.03 13.34
C ALA A 188 12.99 6.72 14.00
N THR A 189 12.03 5.88 14.44
CA THR A 189 12.34 4.50 14.86
C THR A 189 12.82 3.64 13.72
N LEU A 190 12.17 3.78 12.57
CA LEU A 190 12.62 3.20 11.32
C LEU A 190 12.87 4.34 10.31
N GLN A 191 14.14 4.59 9.98
CA GLN A 191 14.52 5.56 8.95
C GLN A 191 14.89 4.81 7.67
N CYS A 192 14.09 4.97 6.63
CA CYS A 192 14.19 4.21 5.40
C CYS A 192 14.63 5.10 4.23
N SER A 193 15.56 4.58 3.44
CA SER A 193 16.10 5.17 2.22
C SER A 193 16.46 4.02 1.25
N GLY A 194 16.88 4.35 0.03
CA GLY A 194 17.18 3.35 -1.00
C GLY A 194 16.02 3.17 -1.98
N ALA A 195 15.80 1.95 -2.46
CA ALA A 195 14.81 1.66 -3.50
C ALA A 195 14.06 0.35 -3.22
N ASN A 196 12.79 0.28 -3.64
CA ASN A 196 11.97 -0.94 -3.66
C ASN A 196 11.92 -1.70 -2.31
N LEU A 197 11.60 -0.97 -1.23
CA LEU A 197 11.39 -1.54 0.10
C LEU A 197 9.96 -2.07 0.23
N GLN A 198 9.80 -3.32 0.69
CA GLN A 198 8.50 -3.89 1.05
C GLN A 198 8.52 -4.37 2.49
N VAL A 199 7.54 -3.98 3.29
CA VAL A 199 7.47 -4.30 4.72
C VAL A 199 6.10 -4.85 5.07
N TYR A 200 6.09 -6.01 5.73
CA TYR A 200 4.89 -6.73 6.10
C TYR A 200 4.84 -6.92 7.63
N ASN A 201 3.67 -6.62 8.22
CA ASN A 201 3.28 -7.07 9.57
C ASN A 201 4.22 -6.63 10.73
N LEU A 202 4.72 -5.39 10.68
CA LEU A 202 5.49 -4.79 11.77
C LEU A 202 4.65 -3.76 12.54
N ASN A 203 4.83 -3.73 13.86
CA ASN A 203 4.49 -2.57 14.69
C ASN A 203 5.72 -1.67 14.84
N ILE A 204 5.59 -0.38 14.56
CA ILE A 204 6.69 0.59 14.60
C ILE A 204 6.23 1.75 15.49
N LYS A 205 6.92 2.01 16.59
CA LYS A 205 6.48 2.94 17.63
C LYS A 205 7.55 3.95 17.99
N ASN A 206 7.16 5.22 18.08
CA ASN A 206 7.91 6.19 18.87
C ASN A 206 7.11 6.53 20.13
N THR A 207 7.65 6.19 21.29
CA THR A 207 6.98 6.29 22.59
C THR A 207 7.30 7.60 23.33
N ARG A 208 7.89 8.60 22.66
CA ARG A 208 8.21 9.92 23.25
C ARG A 208 6.98 10.63 23.83
N GLY A 209 5.80 10.43 23.23
CA GLY A 209 4.55 11.08 23.65
C GLY A 209 4.39 12.49 23.08
N SER A 210 3.55 13.30 23.72
CA SER A 210 3.25 14.67 23.29
C SER A 210 4.34 15.68 23.64
N GLY A 211 4.41 16.79 22.90
CA GLY A 211 5.21 17.98 23.24
C GLY A 211 6.37 18.25 22.29
N VAL A 212 6.83 17.24 21.55
CA VAL A 212 7.83 17.37 20.50
C VAL A 212 7.56 16.37 19.38
N GLN A 213 8.01 16.68 18.17
CA GLN A 213 8.03 15.75 17.04
C GLN A 213 8.80 14.49 17.41
N ALA A 214 8.23 13.32 17.12
CA ALA A 214 8.86 12.04 17.40
C ALA A 214 8.39 10.99 16.42
N VAL A 215 9.21 10.74 15.40
CA VAL A 215 8.80 9.95 14.24
C VAL A 215 8.86 8.45 14.55
N ALA A 216 7.82 7.71 14.17
CA ALA A 216 7.84 6.25 14.21
C ALA A 216 8.53 5.72 12.95
N MET A 217 8.10 6.16 11.76
CA MET A 217 8.71 5.77 10.49
C MET A 217 8.91 6.98 9.58
N SER A 218 10.11 7.08 9.01
CA SER A 218 10.44 8.04 7.95
C SER A 218 10.89 7.30 6.71
N SER A 219 10.37 7.65 5.54
CA SER A 219 10.80 7.04 4.27
C SER A 219 11.11 8.09 3.20
N THR A 220 12.32 8.02 2.66
CA THR A 220 12.77 8.69 1.42
C THR A 220 13.12 7.68 0.32
N ALA A 221 12.76 6.41 0.50
CA ALA A 221 12.98 5.39 -0.51
C ALA A 221 12.20 5.73 -1.79
N THR A 222 12.80 5.52 -2.96
CA THR A 222 12.17 5.86 -4.25
C THR A 222 10.81 5.19 -4.42
N LYS A 223 10.70 3.95 -3.95
CA LYS A 223 9.50 3.12 -3.89
C LYS A 223 9.49 2.36 -2.56
N SER A 224 8.46 2.56 -1.72
CA SER A 224 8.28 1.79 -0.49
C SER A 224 6.83 1.37 -0.28
N ALA A 225 6.61 0.11 0.09
CA ALA A 225 5.27 -0.43 0.32
C ALA A 225 5.17 -1.11 1.69
N TRP A 226 4.04 -0.89 2.35
CA TRP A 226 3.79 -1.29 3.73
C TRP A 226 2.45 -1.99 3.81
N TYR A 227 2.44 -3.21 4.34
CA TYR A 227 1.27 -4.09 4.31
C TYR A 227 0.99 -4.61 5.72
N GLY A 228 -0.23 -4.38 6.21
CA GLY A 228 -0.62 -4.83 7.55
C GLY A 228 0.31 -4.29 8.64
N CYS A 229 1.00 -3.17 8.41
CA CYS A 229 1.90 -2.57 9.40
C CYS A 229 1.12 -1.64 10.31
N ALA A 230 1.65 -1.37 11.51
CA ALA A 230 1.06 -0.44 12.45
C ALA A 230 2.09 0.60 12.91
N PHE A 231 1.77 1.88 12.78
CA PHE A 231 2.62 3.00 13.12
C PHE A 231 2.00 3.77 14.30
N TYR A 232 2.77 3.97 15.37
CA TYR A 232 2.27 4.59 16.60
C TYR A 232 3.16 5.74 17.04
N GLY A 233 2.54 6.88 17.36
CA GLY A 233 3.20 8.04 17.92
C GLY A 233 2.19 9.06 18.44
N TYR A 234 2.61 10.34 18.50
CA TYR A 234 1.73 11.45 18.87
C TYR A 234 1.87 12.61 17.88
N GLN A 235 3.00 13.32 17.89
CA GLN A 235 3.31 14.32 16.89
C GLN A 235 4.25 13.71 15.85
N ASP A 236 3.93 13.89 14.56
CA ASP A 236 4.78 13.51 13.43
C ASP A 236 5.05 11.99 13.32
N THR A 237 4.03 11.16 13.53
CA THR A 237 4.19 9.69 13.61
C THR A 237 4.75 9.07 12.32
N LEU A 238 4.19 9.43 11.16
CA LEU A 238 4.55 8.89 9.85
C LEU A 238 5.09 10.00 8.95
N TYR A 239 6.40 10.00 8.74
CA TYR A 239 7.05 10.90 7.80
C TYR A 239 7.13 10.25 6.41
N ALA A 240 6.05 10.38 5.65
CA ALA A 240 6.00 10.04 4.23
C ALA A 240 6.75 11.13 3.43
N ASN A 241 8.07 11.17 3.61
CA ASN A 241 8.93 12.29 3.26
C ASN A 241 8.99 12.53 1.74
N SER A 242 9.41 11.53 0.97
CA SER A 242 9.51 11.61 -0.50
C SER A 242 9.41 10.24 -1.16
N GLY A 243 9.38 10.21 -2.50
CA GLY A 243 9.25 8.99 -3.29
C GLY A 243 7.81 8.49 -3.41
N TYR A 244 7.64 7.31 -4.01
CA TYR A 244 6.35 6.64 -4.14
C TYR A 244 6.12 5.70 -2.97
N GLN A 245 4.96 5.84 -2.32
CA GLN A 245 4.66 5.12 -1.10
C GLN A 245 3.27 4.50 -1.13
N TYR A 246 3.18 3.22 -0.79
CA TYR A 246 1.92 2.48 -0.74
C TYR A 246 1.72 1.89 0.66
N TYR A 247 0.56 2.12 1.25
CA TYR A 247 0.18 1.60 2.56
C TYR A 247 -1.13 0.84 2.42
N ALA A 248 -1.16 -0.44 2.75
CA ALA A 248 -2.33 -1.31 2.58
C ALA A 248 -2.70 -2.00 3.89
N ASN A 249 -3.96 -1.84 4.32
CA ASN A 249 -4.47 -2.34 5.62
C ASN A 249 -3.54 -1.99 6.79
N CYS A 250 -2.95 -0.80 6.78
CA CYS A 250 -2.09 -0.35 7.86
C CYS A 250 -2.90 0.34 8.96
N TYR A 251 -2.40 0.29 10.19
CA TYR A 251 -2.87 1.12 11.29
C TYR A 251 -1.93 2.32 11.48
N ILE A 252 -2.46 3.53 11.60
CA ILE A 252 -1.66 4.73 11.82
C ILE A 252 -2.30 5.56 12.92
N GLU A 253 -1.58 5.80 14.02
CA GLU A 253 -2.07 6.54 15.17
C GLU A 253 -1.17 7.71 15.57
N GLY A 254 -1.81 8.87 15.79
CA GLY A 254 -1.18 10.06 16.36
C GLY A 254 -2.19 11.18 16.60
N ALA A 255 -1.73 12.41 16.78
CA ALA A 255 -2.56 13.57 17.13
C ALA A 255 -2.27 14.78 16.23
N VAL A 256 -1.01 15.18 16.12
CA VAL A 256 -0.59 16.40 15.43
C VAL A 256 0.29 16.01 14.24
N ASP A 257 -0.16 16.36 13.04
CA ASP A 257 0.57 16.17 11.78
C ASP A 257 1.07 14.74 11.59
N TYR A 258 0.30 13.77 12.09
CA TYR A 258 0.81 12.41 12.27
C TYR A 258 1.02 11.64 10.96
N ILE A 259 0.60 12.21 9.82
CA ILE A 259 1.01 11.82 8.47
C ILE A 259 1.48 13.08 7.72
N PHE A 260 2.78 13.23 7.53
CA PHE A 260 3.37 14.47 6.97
C PHE A 260 4.48 14.20 5.97
N GLY A 261 4.86 15.22 5.20
CA GLY A 261 5.88 15.12 4.14
C GLY A 261 5.34 15.36 2.72
N GLY A 262 6.14 14.99 1.72
CA GLY A 262 5.95 15.35 0.31
C GLY A 262 5.99 14.16 -0.65
N ALA A 263 5.84 12.93 -0.16
CA ALA A 263 5.75 11.74 -1.01
C ALA A 263 4.50 11.75 -1.90
N ALA A 264 4.54 10.98 -2.99
CA ALA A 264 3.31 10.49 -3.63
C ALA A 264 2.87 9.25 -2.87
N ALA A 265 1.88 9.40 -1.98
CA ALA A 265 1.50 8.37 -1.01
C ALA A 265 0.03 7.96 -1.20
N TRP A 266 -0.18 6.64 -1.34
CA TRP A 266 -1.51 6.03 -1.38
C TRP A 266 -1.74 5.19 -0.14
N PHE A 267 -2.79 5.52 0.61
CA PHE A 267 -3.24 4.79 1.79
C PHE A 267 -4.52 4.06 1.43
N ASN A 268 -4.48 2.73 1.36
CA ASN A 268 -5.57 1.88 0.92
C ASN A 268 -6.12 1.07 2.09
N LYS A 269 -7.38 1.32 2.46
CA LYS A 269 -8.07 0.66 3.57
C LYS A 269 -7.26 0.70 4.88
N CYS A 270 -6.57 1.80 5.10
CA CYS A 270 -5.87 2.04 6.35
C CYS A 270 -6.85 2.44 7.46
N THR A 271 -6.47 2.11 8.68
CA THR A 271 -7.16 2.50 9.91
C THR A 271 -6.40 3.67 10.53
N LEU A 272 -6.96 4.87 10.45
CA LEU A 272 -6.37 6.09 11.00
C LEU A 272 -7.02 6.40 12.34
N ARG A 273 -6.21 6.50 13.40
CA ARG A 273 -6.69 6.75 14.76
C ARG A 273 -6.08 8.00 15.37
N SER A 274 -6.93 8.95 15.75
CA SER A 274 -6.49 10.14 16.47
C SER A 274 -6.44 9.89 17.97
N ASN A 275 -5.27 10.00 18.58
CA ASN A 275 -5.10 9.87 20.03
C ASN A 275 -5.08 11.21 20.79
N GLY A 276 -5.10 12.33 20.06
CA GLY A 276 -5.26 13.69 20.56
C GLY A 276 -5.88 14.61 19.50
N GLY A 277 -6.20 15.84 19.89
CA GLY A 277 -6.69 16.86 18.95
C GLY A 277 -5.56 17.39 18.07
N GLY A 278 -5.86 17.68 16.82
CA GLY A 278 -4.85 18.13 15.85
C GLY A 278 -5.26 17.87 14.40
N ALA A 279 -4.27 17.87 13.50
CA ALA A 279 -4.48 17.59 12.09
C ALA A 279 -3.91 16.22 11.72
N ILE A 280 -4.65 15.45 10.92
CA ILE A 280 -4.19 14.15 10.42
C ILE A 280 -3.02 14.32 9.46
N THR A 281 -3.17 15.21 8.47
CA THR A 281 -2.15 15.41 7.44
C THR A 281 -1.47 16.77 7.50
N ALA A 282 -0.17 16.76 7.21
CA ALA A 282 0.61 17.98 6.98
C ALA A 282 1.50 17.83 5.73
N ASN A 283 0.88 17.98 4.55
CA ASN A 283 1.55 17.79 3.27
C ASN A 283 2.48 18.98 2.94
N SER A 284 3.68 18.68 2.44
CA SER A 284 4.78 19.64 2.23
C SER A 284 4.98 20.06 0.77
N ARG A 285 4.03 19.78 -0.11
CA ARG A 285 4.12 20.22 -1.51
C ARG A 285 4.23 21.75 -1.60
N SER A 286 5.24 22.22 -2.31
CA SER A 286 5.58 23.66 -2.43
C SER A 286 5.73 24.16 -3.87
N VAL A 287 5.79 23.25 -4.86
CA VAL A 287 6.01 23.58 -6.27
C VAL A 287 4.83 23.11 -7.12
N SER A 288 4.38 23.94 -8.05
CA SER A 288 3.22 23.64 -8.91
C SER A 288 3.44 22.46 -9.85
N THR A 289 4.68 22.21 -10.27
CA THR A 289 5.07 21.09 -11.14
C THR A 289 5.21 19.76 -10.40
N ASP A 290 5.25 19.76 -9.07
CA ASP A 290 5.27 18.53 -8.28
C ASP A 290 3.93 17.79 -8.49
N PRO A 291 3.94 16.56 -9.04
CA PRO A 291 2.74 15.78 -9.32
C PRO A 291 2.25 15.00 -8.10
N ASN A 292 2.94 15.04 -6.96
CA ASN A 292 2.65 14.18 -5.82
C ASN A 292 1.32 14.52 -5.14
N TRP A 293 0.68 13.50 -4.58
CA TRP A 293 -0.53 13.59 -3.77
C TRP A 293 -0.42 12.70 -2.55
N TYR A 294 -1.11 13.08 -1.48
CA TYR A 294 -1.62 12.10 -0.52
C TYR A 294 -3.03 11.70 -0.92
N VAL A 295 -3.26 10.40 -1.11
CA VAL A 295 -4.57 9.83 -1.44
C VAL A 295 -4.94 8.79 -0.39
N PHE A 296 -6.06 9.01 0.28
CA PHE A 296 -6.65 8.06 1.22
C PHE A 296 -7.85 7.42 0.55
N GLU A 297 -7.76 6.13 0.30
CA GLU A 297 -8.77 5.31 -0.35
C GLU A 297 -9.39 4.37 0.67
N SER A 298 -10.72 4.46 0.85
CA SER A 298 -11.47 3.50 1.66
C SER A 298 -10.95 3.35 3.10
N CYS A 299 -10.33 4.40 3.65
CA CYS A 299 -9.79 4.41 5.01
C CYS A 299 -10.88 4.63 6.06
N SER A 300 -10.66 4.10 7.26
CA SER A 300 -11.49 4.39 8.44
C SER A 300 -10.80 5.44 9.31
N ILE A 301 -11.50 6.51 9.65
CA ILE A 301 -10.99 7.63 10.47
C ILE A 301 -11.84 7.75 11.73
N ASP A 302 -11.18 7.60 12.88
CA ASP A 302 -11.83 7.70 14.20
C ASP A 302 -10.79 8.04 15.28
N LYS A 303 -11.21 8.18 16.53
CA LYS A 303 -10.29 8.30 17.67
C LYS A 303 -9.75 6.93 18.08
N SER A 304 -8.54 6.90 18.65
CA SER A 304 -8.05 5.69 19.31
C SER A 304 -8.93 5.36 20.52
N SER A 305 -9.05 4.07 20.86
CA SER A 305 -9.90 3.62 21.98
C SER A 305 -9.49 4.21 23.33
N ALA A 306 -8.20 4.51 23.50
CA ALA A 306 -7.66 5.14 24.70
C ALA A 306 -7.90 6.67 24.75
N SER A 307 -8.36 7.28 23.67
CA SER A 307 -8.49 8.74 23.58
C SER A 307 -9.84 9.27 24.08
N SER A 308 -9.77 10.36 24.83
CA SER A 308 -10.93 11.11 25.35
C SER A 308 -11.37 12.27 24.45
N ILE A 309 -10.75 12.46 23.27
CA ILE A 309 -11.12 13.56 22.39
C ILE A 309 -12.60 13.50 21.99
N GLY A 310 -13.21 14.68 21.93
CA GLY A 310 -14.62 14.86 21.61
C GLY A 310 -14.87 15.08 20.12
N SER A 311 -16.14 15.26 19.78
CA SER A 311 -16.55 15.63 18.42
C SER A 311 -15.88 16.93 17.96
N GLY A 312 -15.49 16.99 16.69
CA GLY A 312 -14.91 18.19 16.09
C GLY A 312 -13.49 18.56 16.55
N SER A 313 -12.79 17.66 17.25
CA SER A 313 -11.45 17.91 17.79
C SER A 313 -10.31 17.74 16.76
N VAL A 314 -10.60 17.15 15.59
CA VAL A 314 -9.59 16.74 14.61
C VAL A 314 -9.86 17.37 13.24
N TYR A 315 -8.80 17.80 12.56
CA TYR A 315 -8.83 18.27 11.18
C TYR A 315 -8.25 17.19 10.24
N LEU A 316 -8.80 17.05 9.05
CA LEU A 316 -8.29 16.19 7.97
C LEU A 316 -6.86 16.55 7.57
N GLY A 317 -6.49 17.82 7.68
CA GLY A 317 -5.14 18.28 7.43
C GLY A 317 -4.93 19.78 7.57
N ARG A 318 -3.66 20.18 7.47
CA ARG A 318 -3.21 21.56 7.36
C ARG A 318 -2.00 21.68 6.42
N PRO A 319 -1.82 22.81 5.71
CA PRO A 319 -0.77 22.91 4.70
C PRO A 319 0.59 23.22 5.34
N TRP A 320 1.45 22.21 5.53
CA TRP A 320 2.82 22.47 6.00
C TRP A 320 3.61 23.33 5.02
N LYS A 321 3.36 23.15 3.71
CA LYS A 321 3.83 24.07 2.68
C LYS A 321 2.66 24.57 1.84
N VAL A 322 2.93 25.68 1.14
CA VAL A 322 1.92 26.55 0.53
C VAL A 322 1.04 25.90 -0.53
N LEU A 323 1.46 24.79 -1.14
CA LEU A 323 0.73 24.09 -2.20
C LEU A 323 0.35 22.65 -1.82
N ALA A 324 0.17 22.40 -0.52
CA ALA A 324 -0.20 21.11 0.04
C ALA A 324 -1.37 20.47 -0.72
N ARG A 325 -1.29 19.16 -0.97
CA ARG A 325 -2.29 18.46 -1.80
C ARG A 325 -2.70 17.10 -1.24
N VAL A 326 -3.98 16.96 -0.91
CA VAL A 326 -4.53 15.81 -0.20
C VAL A 326 -5.94 15.48 -0.71
N LEU A 327 -6.23 14.21 -0.91
CA LEU A 327 -7.55 13.70 -1.27
C LEU A 327 -7.97 12.56 -0.33
N TYR A 328 -9.12 12.72 0.33
CA TYR A 328 -9.81 11.62 1.00
C TYR A 328 -10.97 11.14 0.12
N GLN A 329 -10.91 9.88 -0.32
CA GLN A 329 -11.91 9.28 -1.20
C GLN A 329 -12.44 7.96 -0.65
N ARG A 330 -13.77 7.83 -0.61
CA ARG A 330 -14.50 6.66 -0.10
C ARG A 330 -14.17 6.29 1.35
N CYS A 331 -13.68 7.26 2.14
CA CYS A 331 -13.35 7.05 3.55
C CYS A 331 -14.60 7.12 4.43
N THR A 332 -14.57 6.43 5.57
CA THR A 332 -15.56 6.58 6.64
C THR A 332 -14.98 7.44 7.76
N MET A 333 -15.66 8.54 8.09
CA MET A 333 -15.22 9.55 9.06
C MET A 333 -16.18 9.60 10.24
N SER A 334 -15.69 9.35 11.45
CA SER A 334 -16.48 9.56 12.67
C SER A 334 -16.64 11.05 12.98
N ASN A 335 -17.45 11.38 14.00
CA ASN A 335 -17.77 12.76 14.37
C ASN A 335 -16.59 13.53 15.00
N ILE A 336 -15.40 12.93 15.12
CA ILE A 336 -14.19 13.63 15.59
C ILE A 336 -13.75 14.72 14.62
N ILE A 337 -14.14 14.63 13.34
CA ILE A 337 -13.76 15.60 12.31
C ILE A 337 -14.50 16.92 12.54
N ASN A 338 -13.72 17.99 12.64
CA ASN A 338 -14.22 19.36 12.72
C ASN A 338 -15.04 19.71 11.48
N ALA A 339 -16.13 20.46 11.64
CA ALA A 339 -16.97 20.86 10.51
C ALA A 339 -16.19 21.62 9.42
N ALA A 340 -15.18 22.42 9.81
CA ALA A 340 -14.28 23.10 8.87
C ALA A 340 -13.45 22.11 8.04
N GLY A 341 -13.22 20.89 8.53
CA GLY A 341 -12.44 19.82 7.89
C GLY A 341 -10.95 20.09 7.87
N TRP A 342 -10.53 21.23 7.33
CA TRP A 342 -9.13 21.61 7.12
C TRP A 342 -8.79 22.88 7.91
N THR A 343 -7.54 23.04 8.30
CA THR A 343 -7.07 24.21 9.06
C THR A 343 -5.77 24.81 8.49
N THR A 344 -5.35 25.94 9.03
CA THR A 344 -4.19 26.71 8.55
C THR A 344 -2.86 26.24 9.16
N MET A 345 -1.75 26.45 8.45
CA MET A 345 -0.39 26.31 8.99
C MET A 345 0.58 27.26 8.28
N ALA A 346 0.93 27.00 7.02
CA ALA A 346 1.76 27.91 6.25
C ALA A 346 1.00 29.21 5.90
N ALA A 347 1.64 30.36 6.12
CA ALA A 347 1.11 31.65 5.71
C ALA A 347 0.99 31.74 4.18
N GLY A 348 -0.12 32.29 3.68
CA GLY A 348 -0.37 32.43 2.24
C GLY A 348 -0.60 31.11 1.49
N ALA A 349 -0.86 30.01 2.20
CA ALA A 349 -1.10 28.72 1.56
C ALA A 349 -2.36 28.72 0.70
N THR A 350 -2.26 28.08 -0.47
CA THR A 350 -3.35 27.79 -1.41
C THR A 350 -3.42 26.27 -1.62
N PRO A 351 -3.82 25.51 -0.57
CA PRO A 351 -3.83 24.07 -0.65
C PRO A 351 -4.88 23.56 -1.64
N LEU A 352 -4.63 22.37 -2.17
CA LEU A 352 -5.58 21.61 -2.96
C LEU A 352 -6.06 20.42 -2.13
N PHE A 353 -7.13 20.66 -1.36
CA PHE A 353 -7.74 19.68 -0.47
C PHE A 353 -9.07 19.20 -1.03
N TYR A 354 -9.25 17.88 -1.05
CA TYR A 354 -10.40 17.26 -1.71
C TYR A 354 -11.02 16.17 -0.84
N GLU A 355 -12.33 16.00 -1.02
CA GLU A 355 -13.13 14.94 -0.43
C GLU A 355 -14.04 14.36 -1.52
N TYR A 356 -14.12 13.03 -1.63
CA TYR A 356 -14.92 12.36 -2.65
C TYR A 356 -15.63 11.12 -2.10
N MET A 357 -16.97 11.12 -2.12
CA MET A 357 -17.79 9.97 -1.67
C MET A 357 -17.43 9.44 -0.27
N ASN A 358 -17.03 10.33 0.64
CA ASN A 358 -16.80 9.96 2.04
C ASN A 358 -18.15 9.78 2.77
N THR A 359 -18.19 8.94 3.80
CA THR A 359 -19.38 8.65 4.60
C THR A 359 -19.11 8.78 6.09
N GLY A 360 -20.14 8.67 6.93
CA GLY A 360 -20.05 8.79 8.38
C GLY A 360 -20.31 10.20 8.89
N ALA A 361 -20.44 10.33 10.22
CA ALA A 361 -20.89 11.57 10.87
C ALA A 361 -19.95 12.78 10.65
N GLY A 362 -18.67 12.53 10.36
CA GLY A 362 -17.69 13.58 10.06
C GLY A 362 -17.59 13.98 8.58
N ALA A 363 -18.30 13.30 7.67
CA ALA A 363 -18.11 13.45 6.23
C ALA A 363 -18.93 14.58 5.58
N SER A 364 -19.81 15.25 6.32
CA SER A 364 -20.57 16.39 5.76
C SER A 364 -19.61 17.50 5.32
N THR A 365 -19.77 17.96 4.07
CA THR A 365 -18.93 19.01 3.48
C THR A 365 -19.53 20.42 3.61
N SER A 366 -20.74 20.57 4.16
CA SER A 366 -21.46 21.85 4.19
C SER A 366 -20.77 22.96 4.99
N GLY A 367 -19.91 22.61 5.95
CA GLY A 367 -19.14 23.54 6.77
C GLY A 367 -17.67 23.68 6.39
N ARG A 368 -17.22 23.06 5.30
CA ARG A 368 -15.80 22.94 4.98
C ARG A 368 -15.16 24.26 4.61
N LYS A 369 -13.91 24.44 5.06
CA LYS A 369 -13.01 25.51 4.64
C LYS A 369 -11.88 24.91 3.81
N TYR A 370 -11.36 25.67 2.84
CA TYR A 370 -10.24 25.29 1.97
C TYR A 370 -10.50 24.07 1.05
N LEU A 371 -11.74 23.55 1.03
CA LEU A 371 -12.11 22.44 0.17
C LEU A 371 -12.16 22.91 -1.29
N THR A 372 -11.48 22.17 -2.16
CA THR A 372 -11.61 22.29 -3.61
C THR A 372 -12.66 21.29 -4.09
N SER A 373 -13.64 21.76 -4.85
CA SER A 373 -14.67 20.90 -5.43
C SER A 373 -14.07 19.86 -6.38
N THR A 374 -14.55 18.63 -6.32
CA THR A 374 -14.22 17.56 -7.28
C THR A 374 -15.42 16.67 -7.52
N SER A 375 -15.52 16.12 -8.73
CA SER A 375 -16.47 15.08 -9.12
C SER A 375 -15.79 13.76 -9.49
N VAL A 376 -14.45 13.71 -9.38
CA VAL A 376 -13.65 12.54 -9.77
C VAL A 376 -12.73 12.09 -8.63
N SER A 377 -12.51 10.78 -8.53
CA SER A 377 -11.47 10.19 -7.70
C SER A 377 -10.16 10.03 -8.47
N LEU A 378 -9.06 9.86 -7.74
CA LEU A 378 -7.80 9.41 -8.32
C LEU A 378 -7.69 7.89 -8.30
N THR A 379 -6.84 7.36 -9.17
CA THR A 379 -6.44 5.96 -9.24
C THR A 379 -4.96 5.82 -8.87
N LYS A 380 -4.55 4.61 -8.46
CA LYS A 380 -3.12 4.31 -8.21
C LYS A 380 -2.26 4.53 -9.45
N ALA A 381 -2.79 4.21 -10.64
CA ALA A 381 -2.08 4.42 -11.90
C ALA A 381 -1.79 5.92 -12.14
N GLN A 382 -2.75 6.82 -11.87
CA GLN A 382 -2.52 8.25 -11.96
C GLN A 382 -1.46 8.75 -10.96
N LEU A 383 -1.49 8.24 -9.72
CA LEU A 383 -0.54 8.66 -8.70
C LEU A 383 0.89 8.18 -9.00
N PHE A 384 1.04 6.91 -9.40
CA PHE A 384 2.33 6.25 -9.60
C PHE A 384 2.81 6.27 -11.05
N ALA A 385 2.36 7.24 -11.85
CA ALA A 385 2.76 7.42 -13.24
C ALA A 385 2.64 6.14 -14.10
N ASN A 386 1.55 5.38 -13.90
CA ASN A 386 1.23 4.08 -14.51
C ASN A 386 2.18 2.92 -14.14
N ASP A 387 3.13 3.13 -13.25
CA ASP A 387 3.99 2.08 -12.72
C ASP A 387 3.38 1.46 -11.47
N VAL A 388 2.73 0.31 -11.67
CA VAL A 388 2.08 -0.46 -10.60
C VAL A 388 2.80 -1.78 -10.30
N SER A 389 3.99 -2.01 -10.85
CA SER A 389 4.69 -3.31 -10.72
C SER A 389 5.53 -3.45 -9.45
N TRP A 390 5.67 -2.39 -8.66
CA TRP A 390 6.60 -2.34 -7.53
C TRP A 390 5.96 -2.61 -6.17
N TYR A 391 4.63 -2.54 -6.10
CA TYR A 391 3.86 -2.96 -4.93
C TYR A 391 3.09 -4.24 -5.23
N ASP A 392 2.78 -4.98 -4.18
CA ASP A 392 1.98 -6.19 -4.21
C ASP A 392 0.52 -5.81 -4.43
N ALA A 393 0.10 -5.85 -5.70
CA ALA A 393 -1.29 -5.63 -6.08
C ALA A 393 -2.22 -6.78 -5.67
N SER A 394 -1.67 -7.93 -5.27
CA SER A 394 -2.44 -9.09 -4.79
C SER A 394 -2.75 -9.04 -3.30
N TYR A 395 -2.11 -8.12 -2.56
CA TYR A 395 -2.38 -7.97 -1.13
C TYR A 395 -3.86 -7.60 -0.93
N PRO A 396 -4.64 -8.42 -0.20
CA PRO A 396 -6.07 -8.21 -0.02
C PRO A 396 -6.31 -6.85 0.60
N VAL A 397 -7.09 -6.02 -0.09
CA VAL A 397 -7.57 -4.73 0.41
C VAL A 397 -9.06 -4.80 0.45
#